data_AF-A0A1G2I6U5-F1
#
_entry.id   AF-A0A1G2I6U5-F1
#
_cell.length_a   1.000
_cell.length_b   1.000
_cell.length_c   1.000
_cell.angle_alpha   90.00
_cell.angle_beta   90.00
_cell.angle_gamma   90.00
#
_symmetry.space_group_name_H-M   'P 1'
#
loop_
_entity.id
_entity.type
_entity.pdbx_description
1 polymer ?
#
loop_
_entity_poly.entity_id
_entity_poly.type
_entity_poly.pdbx_seq_one_letter_code
_entity_poly.pdbx_strand_id
1 'polypeptide(L)' 'MIDSFFVIEKDKTVYIPRLGLNTIDMSFYVNNSKNPNIKTIDNGLTFVTLRKIKKGEELVVSYATYDDKYKT' A
#
# COMPACT_ATOMS: atom_id res chain seq x y z
N MET A 1 4.29 -12.75 -11.01
CA MET A 1 2.85 -12.57 -11.30
C MET A 1 2.06 -12.49 -10.00
N ILE A 2 2.07 -13.49 -9.11
CA ILE A 2 1.38 -13.38 -7.80
C ILE A 2 1.97 -12.25 -6.94
N ASP A 3 3.29 -12.19 -6.83
CA ASP A 3 4.06 -11.12 -6.17
C ASP A 3 3.87 -9.72 -6.78
N SER A 4 3.29 -9.64 -7.98
CA SER A 4 2.98 -8.38 -8.66
C SER A 4 1.64 -7.80 -8.19
N PHE A 5 0.78 -8.62 -7.57
CA PHE A 5 -0.54 -8.20 -7.10
C PHE A 5 -0.74 -8.39 -5.58
N PHE A 6 0.10 -9.17 -4.92
CA PHE A 6 -0.05 -9.53 -3.51
C PHE A 6 1.25 -9.40 -2.73
N VAL A 7 1.12 -9.00 -1.47
CA VAL A 7 2.19 -9.13 -0.47
C VAL A 7 2.39 -10.61 -0.17
N ILE A 8 3.66 -11.04 -0.19
CA ILE A 8 4.04 -12.39 0.20
C ILE A 8 4.42 -12.36 1.68
N GLU A 9 3.66 -13.09 2.49
CA GLU A 9 3.90 -13.22 3.92
C GLU A 9 5.17 -14.04 4.20
N LYS A 10 5.68 -13.94 5.43
CA LYS A 10 6.94 -14.62 5.83
C LYS A 10 6.91 -16.14 5.63
N ASP A 11 5.75 -16.77 5.75
CA ASP A 11 5.54 -18.21 5.57
C ASP A 11 5.23 -18.62 4.12
N LYS A 12 5.39 -17.69 3.17
CA LYS A 12 5.08 -17.85 1.73
C LYS A 12 3.59 -18.00 1.43
N THR A 13 2.71 -17.60 2.35
CA THR A 13 1.29 -17.45 2.06
C THR A 13 0.97 -16.06 1.50
N VAL A 14 -0.25 -15.89 0.98
CA VAL A 14 -0.78 -14.59 0.50
C VAL A 14 -2.19 -14.40 1.04
N TYR A 15 -2.53 -13.17 1.42
CA TYR A 15 -3.91 -12.80 1.73
C TYR A 15 -4.64 -12.41 0.45
N ILE A 16 -5.82 -13.01 0.24
CA ILE A 16 -6.72 -12.63 -0.85
C ILE A 16 -7.74 -11.64 -0.30
N PRO A 17 -7.91 -10.46 -0.92
CA PRO A 17 -8.94 -9.51 -0.55
C PRO A 17 -10.32 -10.19 -0.57
N ARG A 18 -11.14 -9.92 0.45
CA ARG A 18 -12.50 -10.48 0.54
C ARG A 18 -13.35 -10.16 -0.69
N LEU A 19 -13.06 -9.05 -1.36
CA LEU A 19 -13.77 -8.57 -2.55
C LEU A 19 -13.19 -9.12 -3.87
N GLY A 20 -12.15 -9.96 -3.79
CA GLY A 20 -11.49 -10.57 -4.93
C GLY A 20 -10.53 -9.64 -5.66
N LEU A 21 -10.07 -10.09 -6.82
CA LEU A 21 -9.07 -9.41 -7.66
C LEU A 21 -9.61 -8.23 -8.47
N ASN A 22 -10.94 -8.13 -8.59
CA ASN A 22 -11.58 -7.09 -9.40
C ASN A 22 -11.73 -5.76 -8.65
N THR A 23 -11.48 -5.74 -7.34
CA THR A 23 -11.39 -4.51 -6.55
C THR A 23 -9.98 -3.97 -6.62
N ILE A 24 -9.75 -3.07 -7.56
CA ILE A 24 -8.55 -2.21 -7.56
C ILE A 24 -8.86 -1.04 -6.64
N ASP A 25 -8.16 -0.98 -5.49
CA ASP A 25 -8.22 0.16 -4.57
C ASP A 25 -6.99 1.08 -4.74
N MET A 26 -6.91 2.14 -3.93
CA MET A 26 -5.82 3.11 -4.04
C MET A 26 -4.43 2.51 -3.78
N SER A 27 -4.31 1.40 -3.05
CA SER A 27 -3.03 0.76 -2.74
C SER A 27 -2.26 0.35 -4.00
N PHE A 28 -2.96 0.12 -5.11
CA PHE A 28 -2.36 -0.21 -6.41
C PHE A 28 -1.75 0.98 -7.14
N TYR A 29 -2.19 2.21 -6.84
CA TYR A 29 -1.82 3.41 -7.59
C TYR A 29 -0.83 4.31 -6.84
N VAL A 30 -0.71 4.15 -5.53
CA VAL A 30 0.17 5.00 -4.71
C VAL A 30 1.58 4.44 -4.70
N ASN A 31 2.56 5.26 -5.05
CA ASN A 31 3.95 4.84 -5.09
C ASN A 31 4.60 4.83 -3.69
N ASN A 32 5.66 4.02 -3.56
CA ASN A 32 6.47 3.93 -2.35
C ASN A 32 7.40 5.14 -2.18
N SER A 33 7.49 5.69 -0.97
CA SER A 33 8.43 6.75 -0.59
C SER A 33 8.87 6.62 0.87
N LYS A 34 10.13 6.97 1.14
CA LYS A 34 10.65 7.11 2.52
C LYS A 34 10.11 8.36 3.24
N ASN A 35 9.57 9.32 2.50
CA ASN A 35 8.94 10.55 2.99
C ASN A 35 7.46 10.61 2.55
N PRO A 36 6.60 9.73 3.08
CA PRO A 36 5.21 9.63 2.63
C PRO A 36 4.38 10.86 3.01
N ASN A 37 3.33 11.15 2.24
CA ASN A 37 2.34 12.19 2.57
C ASN A 37 0.94 11.61 2.88
N ILE A 38 0.77 10.31 2.70
CA ILE A 38 -0.38 9.52 3.15
C ILE A 38 0.10 8.29 3.95
N LYS A 39 -0.76 7.74 4.81
CA LYS A 39 -0.54 6.45 5.48
C LYS A 39 -1.80 5.60 5.44
N THR A 40 -1.62 4.28 5.50
CA THR A 40 -2.74 3.38 5.78
C THR A 40 -3.04 3.31 7.28
N ILE A 41 -4.29 3.06 7.65
CA ILE A 41 -4.71 2.79 9.04
C ILE A 41 -5.22 1.36 9.26
N ASP A 42 -5.36 0.58 8.18
CA ASP A 42 -6.00 -0.73 8.14
C ASP A 42 -5.43 -1.59 6.99
N ASN A 43 -4.10 -1.76 6.98
CA ASN A 43 -3.39 -2.67 6.07
C ASN A 43 -3.64 -2.48 4.56
N GLY A 44 -3.77 -1.23 4.12
CA GLY A 44 -3.86 -0.85 2.71
C GLY A 44 -5.29 -0.58 2.22
N LEU A 45 -6.30 -0.68 3.07
CA LEU A 45 -7.71 -0.49 2.67
C LEU A 45 -8.14 0.99 2.70
N THR A 46 -7.66 1.74 3.70
CA THR A 46 -8.02 3.13 3.97
C THR A 46 -6.76 3.96 4.17
N PHE A 47 -6.67 5.06 3.42
CA PHE A 47 -5.55 5.99 3.49
C PHE A 47 -5.99 7.33 4.07
N VAL A 48 -5.15 7.89 4.92
CA VAL A 48 -5.32 9.22 5.50
C VAL A 48 -4.09 10.08 5.22
N THR A 49 -4.30 11.38 5.06
CA THR A 49 -3.21 12.33 4.84
C THR A 49 -2.41 12.56 6.13
N LEU A 50 -1.08 12.68 6.00
CA LEU A 50 -0.19 13.01 7.12
C LEU A 50 0.00 14.51 7.30
N ARG A 51 -0.33 15.29 6.25
CA ARG A 51 -0.22 16.74 6.18
C ARG A 51 -1.17 17.26 5.11
N LYS A 52 -1.30 18.59 5.00
CA LYS A 52 -1.97 19.21 3.85
C LYS A 52 -1.17 18.91 2.57
N ILE A 53 -1.87 18.48 1.51
CA ILE A 53 -1.29 18.14 0.21
C ILE A 53 -1.80 19.16 -0.81
N LYS A 54 -0.90 19.80 -1.56
CA LYS A 54 -1.28 20.78 -2.59
C LYS A 54 -1.74 20.08 -3.87
N LYS A 55 -2.55 20.77 -4.66
CA LYS A 55 -2.96 20.31 -6.00
C LYS A 55 -1.72 20.01 -6.85
N GLY A 56 -1.66 18.81 -7.41
CA GLY A 56 -0.55 18.36 -8.26
C GLY A 56 0.61 17.69 -7.51
N GLU A 57 0.61 17.64 -6.17
CA GLU A 57 1.54 16.78 -5.43
C GLU A 57 1.13 15.31 -5.61
N GLU A 58 2.11 14.44 -5.89
CA GLU A 58 1.91 12.99 -5.95
C GLU A 58 1.56 12.44 -4.56
N LEU A 59 0.59 11.52 -4.49
CA LEU A 59 0.29 10.78 -3.27
C LEU A 59 1.26 9.60 -3.15
N VAL A 60 2.03 9.60 -2.07
CA VAL A 60 3.05 8.59 -1.80
C VAL A 60 2.91 8.02 -0.39
N VAL A 61 3.08 6.71 -0.28
CA VAL A 61 2.98 5.94 0.96
C VAL A 61 4.28 5.19 1.25
N SER A 62 4.46 4.67 2.47
CA SER A 62 5.58 3.79 2.78
C SER A 62 5.12 2.33 2.74
N TYR A 63 5.61 1.56 1.76
CA TYR A 63 5.29 0.12 1.63
C TYR A 63 5.79 -0.67 2.84
N ALA A 64 6.88 -0.22 3.48
CA ALA A 64 7.40 -0.84 4.70
C ALA A 64 6.36 -0.90 5.85
N THR A 65 5.26 -0.15 5.77
CA THR A 65 4.20 -0.21 6.78
C THR A 65 3.31 -1.44 6.67
N TYR A 66 3.25 -2.09 5.51
CA TYR A 66 2.37 -3.25 5.25
C TYR A 66 2.97 -4.33 4.33
N ASP A 67 4.21 -4.15 3.86
CA ASP A 67 4.96 -5.14 3.07
C ASP A 67 6.35 -5.33 3.69
N ASP A 68 6.59 -6.52 4.22
CA ASP A 68 7.84 -6.89 4.88
C ASP A 68 9.05 -6.81 3.96
N LYS A 69 8.88 -6.96 2.64
CA LYS A 69 9.94 -6.81 1.64
C LYS A 69 10.62 -5.45 1.71
N TYR A 70 9.91 -4.42 2.18
CA TYR A 70 10.37 -3.04 2.23
C TYR A 70 10.85 -2.59 3.63
N LYS A 71 10.84 -3.48 4.63
CA LYS A 71 11.22 -3.18 6.04
C LYS A 71 12.73 -3.26 6.32
N THR A 72 13.60 -3.01 5.32
CA THR A 72 15.07 -3.03 5.47
C THR A 72 15.59 -2.15 6.58
#